data_AF-A0AAV5SNM4-F1
#
_entry.id   AF-A0AAV5SNM4-F1
#
_cell.length_a   1.000
_cell.length_b   1.000
_cell.length_c   1.000
_cell.angle_alpha   90.00
_cell.angle_beta   90.00
_cell.angle_gamma   90.00
#
_symmetry.space_group_name_H-M   'P 1'
#
loop_
_entity.id
_entity.type
_entity.pdbx_description
1 polymer ?
#
loop_
_entity_poly.entity_id
_entity_poly.type
_entity_poly.pdbx_seq_one_letter_code
_entity_poly.pdbx_strand_id
1 'polypeptide(L)'
;GMIVYSFMAILLFIPSYSTQSITTTTTLSPSCSEASWLDWSSWSTCSDSCGSCGIRTRTRVCLSSLSTCYCSGDGLGIEYCNLSVCRYPRQSCCNSMRVTTVNGQFACQTSTST
;
A
#
# COMPACT_ATOMS: atom_id res chain seq x y z
N GLY A 1 19.17 54.12 -61.82
CA GLY A 1 18.31 53.57 -62.88
C GLY A 1 17.02 53.11 -62.26
N MET A 2 15.90 53.68 -62.71
CA MET A 2 14.53 53.26 -62.38
C MET A 2 14.25 51.88 -62.95
N ILE A 3 13.58 50.99 -62.20
CA ILE A 3 12.47 50.19 -62.72
C ILE A 3 11.42 50.07 -61.60
N VAL A 4 10.26 50.68 -61.84
CA VAL A 4 9.00 50.51 -61.14
C VAL A 4 8.11 49.56 -61.95
N TYR A 5 7.60 48.49 -61.35
CA TYR A 5 6.41 47.74 -61.77
C TYR A 5 5.82 47.15 -60.47
N SER A 6 4.78 47.75 -59.87
CA SER A 6 3.36 47.77 -60.25
C SER A 6 2.61 46.50 -59.82
N PHE A 7 1.48 46.76 -59.17
CA PHE A 7 0.60 45.90 -58.40
C PHE A 7 0.08 44.67 -59.15
N MET A 8 0.19 43.48 -58.54
CA MET A 8 -0.77 42.40 -58.74
C MET A 8 -0.98 41.66 -57.41
N ALA A 9 -2.22 41.73 -56.93
CA ALA A 9 -2.72 40.99 -55.79
C ALA A 9 -2.61 39.49 -56.06
N ILE A 10 -1.93 38.75 -55.19
CA ILE A 10 -2.10 37.31 -55.12
C ILE A 10 -2.43 36.96 -53.68
N LEU A 11 -3.74 36.87 -53.42
CA LEU A 11 -4.35 36.23 -52.27
C LEU A 11 -3.98 34.74 -52.30
N LEU A 12 -2.73 34.40 -51.97
CA LEU A 12 -2.37 33.02 -51.70
C LEU A 12 -2.78 32.72 -50.27
N PHE A 13 -3.97 32.12 -50.18
CA PHE A 13 -4.47 31.29 -49.09
C PHE A 13 -3.33 30.79 -48.21
N ILE A 14 -3.13 31.43 -47.06
CA ILE A 14 -2.40 30.83 -45.96
C ILE A 14 -3.30 29.66 -45.56
N PRO A 15 -2.91 28.39 -45.75
CA PRO A 15 -3.70 27.32 -45.15
C PRO A 15 -3.62 27.59 -43.66
N SER A 16 -4.72 28.03 -43.06
CA SER A 16 -4.88 28.05 -41.62
C SER A 16 -4.81 26.59 -41.20
N TYR A 17 -3.58 26.11 -40.98
CA TYR A 17 -3.32 24.85 -40.32
C TYR A 17 -3.90 25.00 -38.93
N SER A 18 -5.17 24.63 -38.80
CA SER A 18 -5.75 24.31 -37.51
C SER A 18 -4.78 23.30 -36.89
N THR A 19 -4.18 23.65 -35.77
CA THR A 19 -3.47 22.70 -34.94
C THR A 19 -4.50 21.64 -34.55
N GLN A 20 -4.55 20.55 -35.30
CA GLN A 20 -5.26 19.37 -34.86
C GLN A 20 -4.52 18.91 -33.61
N SER A 21 -5.20 19.01 -32.47
CA SER A 21 -4.80 18.32 -31.26
C SER A 21 -4.76 16.84 -31.62
N ILE A 22 -3.55 16.33 -31.88
CA ILE A 22 -3.28 14.90 -31.92
C ILE A 22 -3.75 14.43 -30.54
N THR A 23 -4.92 13.80 -30.51
CA THR A 23 -5.34 13.07 -29.33
C THR A 23 -4.34 11.95 -29.27
N THR A 24 -3.36 12.09 -28.38
CA THR A 24 -2.47 11.01 -28.01
C THR A 24 -3.41 9.88 -27.63
N THR A 25 -3.61 8.91 -28.51
CA THR A 25 -4.17 7.63 -28.12
C THR A 25 -3.14 7.15 -27.12
N THR A 26 -3.41 7.37 -25.83
CA THR A 26 -2.60 6.86 -24.74
C THR A 26 -2.49 5.38 -25.06
N THR A 27 -1.31 4.96 -25.50
CA THR A 27 -0.90 3.58 -25.42
C THR A 27 -1.07 3.27 -23.94
N LEU A 28 -2.18 2.60 -23.62
CA LEU A 28 -2.52 2.13 -22.30
C LEU A 28 -1.41 1.16 -21.92
N SER A 29 -0.31 1.70 -21.40
CA SER A 29 0.61 0.94 -20.59
C SER A 29 -0.26 0.25 -19.54
N PRO A 30 -0.13 -1.06 -19.32
CA PRO A 30 -0.91 -1.77 -18.32
C PRO A 30 -0.65 -1.11 -16.96
N SER A 31 -1.52 -0.19 -16.56
CA SER A 31 -1.35 0.58 -15.34
C SER A 31 -1.89 -0.23 -14.18
N CYS A 32 -1.07 -0.47 -13.18
CA CYS A 32 -1.48 -1.13 -11.94
C CYS A 32 -2.37 -0.25 -11.04
N SER A 33 -3.01 0.79 -11.60
CA SER A 33 -3.91 1.71 -10.90
C SER A 33 -5.09 1.00 -10.24
N GLU A 34 -5.47 -0.16 -10.78
CA GLU A 34 -6.60 -0.96 -10.27
C GLU A 34 -6.19 -2.02 -9.24
N ALA A 35 -4.90 -2.12 -8.87
CA ALA A 35 -4.47 -3.08 -7.85
C ALA A 35 -4.85 -2.58 -6.45
N SER A 36 -5.70 -3.33 -5.75
CA SER A 36 -6.21 -2.95 -4.43
C SER A 36 -6.28 -4.13 -3.47
N TRP A 37 -6.04 -3.85 -2.20
CA TRP A 37 -6.19 -4.84 -1.16
C TRP A 37 -7.66 -5.07 -0.84
N LEU A 38 -8.05 -6.33 -0.73
CA LEU A 38 -9.24 -6.69 0.03
C LEU A 38 -9.03 -6.39 1.51
N ASP A 39 -10.16 -6.35 2.22
CA ASP A 39 -10.15 -6.31 3.67
C ASP A 39 -9.37 -7.47 4.25
N TRP A 40 -8.73 -7.20 5.38
CA TRP A 40 -8.08 -8.23 6.16
C TRP A 40 -9.08 -9.29 6.59
N SER A 41 -8.67 -10.55 6.54
CA SER A 41 -9.36 -11.62 7.26
C SER A 41 -9.32 -11.37 8.76
N SER A 42 -10.22 -12.04 9.47
CA SER A 42 -10.17 -12.08 10.93
C SER A 42 -8.85 -12.69 11.39
N TRP A 43 -8.35 -12.20 12.52
CA TRP A 43 -7.20 -12.83 13.18
C TRP A 43 -7.49 -14.29 13.52
N SER A 44 -6.51 -15.15 13.31
CA SER A 44 -6.52 -16.52 13.81
C SER A 44 -6.52 -16.53 15.34
N THR A 45 -6.87 -17.69 15.90
CA THR A 45 -6.71 -17.94 17.32
C THR A 45 -5.24 -17.83 17.70
N CYS A 46 -4.97 -17.23 18.85
CA CYS A 46 -3.60 -17.16 19.37
C CYS A 46 -3.05 -18.56 19.59
N SER A 47 -1.80 -18.80 19.18
CA SER A 47 -1.14 -20.11 19.32
C SER A 47 -0.81 -20.49 20.78
N ASP A 48 -0.97 -19.55 21.72
CA ASP A 48 -0.74 -19.75 23.14
C ASP A 48 -1.71 -18.87 23.93
N SER A 49 -1.86 -19.10 25.23
CA SER A 49 -2.87 -18.44 26.06
C SER A 49 -2.31 -17.44 27.07
N CYS A 50 -0.99 -17.28 27.18
CA CYS A 50 -0.37 -16.37 28.15
C CYS A 50 1.05 -15.95 27.73
N GLY A 51 1.62 -15.02 28.50
CA GLY A 51 3.01 -14.63 28.50
C GLY A 51 3.47 -13.92 27.24
N SER A 52 2.55 -13.51 26.37
CA SER A 52 2.86 -13.10 25.01
C SER A 52 3.72 -14.14 24.25
N CYS A 53 3.54 -15.41 24.58
CA CYS A 53 4.23 -16.55 23.98
C CYS A 53 3.61 -16.98 22.65
N GLY A 54 2.33 -16.63 22.44
CA GLY A 54 1.59 -16.99 21.25
C GLY A 54 1.66 -15.91 20.17
N ILE A 55 1.45 -16.34 18.94
CA ILE A 55 1.22 -15.47 17.80
C ILE A 55 -0.16 -15.73 17.21
N ARG A 56 -0.75 -14.69 16.62
CA ARG A 56 -1.91 -14.77 15.76
C ARG A 56 -1.58 -14.17 14.40
N THR A 57 -2.27 -14.65 13.39
CA THR A 57 -2.01 -14.33 12.00
C THR A 57 -3.29 -13.90 11.31
N ARG A 58 -3.17 -13.04 10.31
CA ARG A 58 -4.27 -12.69 9.40
C ARG A 58 -3.71 -12.47 8.01
N THR A 59 -4.58 -12.56 7.02
CA THR A 59 -4.21 -12.45 5.61
C THR A 59 -5.13 -11.49 4.89
N ARG A 60 -4.66 -10.90 3.81
CA ARG A 60 -5.49 -10.16 2.84
C ARG A 60 -5.07 -10.55 1.44
N VAL A 61 -5.98 -10.41 0.49
CA VAL A 61 -5.75 -10.75 -0.91
C VAL A 61 -5.65 -9.47 -1.72
N CYS A 62 -4.65 -9.40 -2.60
CA CYS A 62 -4.53 -8.31 -3.56
C CYS A 62 -5.39 -8.65 -4.79
N LEU A 63 -6.35 -7.79 -5.10
CA LEU A 63 -7.09 -7.85 -6.35
C LEU A 63 -6.37 -7.02 -7.40
N SER A 64 -6.12 -7.62 -8.56
CA SER A 64 -5.64 -6.91 -9.74
C SER A 64 -6.15 -7.57 -11.01
N SER A 65 -6.39 -6.77 -12.04
CA SER A 65 -6.78 -7.22 -13.38
C SER A 65 -5.61 -7.78 -14.19
N LEU A 66 -4.37 -7.55 -13.74
CA LEU A 66 -3.15 -7.91 -14.44
C LEU A 66 -2.23 -8.73 -13.54
N SER A 67 -1.72 -9.85 -14.04
CA SER A 67 -0.81 -10.73 -13.28
C SER A 67 0.54 -10.09 -12.96
N THR A 68 0.92 -9.03 -13.67
CA THR A 68 2.14 -8.25 -13.43
C THR A 68 2.00 -7.19 -12.34
N CYS A 69 0.78 -6.98 -11.85
CA CYS A 69 0.47 -5.94 -10.88
C CYS A 69 0.27 -6.54 -9.49
N TYR A 70 0.83 -5.87 -8.49
CA TYR A 70 0.77 -6.27 -7.10
C TYR A 70 0.47 -5.07 -6.21
N CYS A 71 -0.12 -5.34 -5.06
CA CYS A 71 -0.43 -4.32 -4.08
C CYS A 71 0.81 -4.05 -3.22
N SER A 72 1.02 -2.79 -2.84
CA SER A 72 2.13 -2.41 -1.97
C SER A 72 1.89 -2.84 -0.52
N GLY A 73 2.93 -3.35 0.13
CA GLY A 73 2.92 -3.85 1.51
C GLY A 73 2.62 -5.34 1.63
N ASP A 74 2.55 -5.83 2.88
CA ASP A 74 2.44 -7.26 3.15
C ASP A 74 1.02 -7.79 3.05
N GLY A 75 0.87 -9.01 2.52
CA GLY A 75 -0.39 -9.77 2.53
C GLY A 75 -0.62 -10.57 3.81
N LEU A 76 0.40 -10.66 4.69
CA LEU A 76 0.38 -11.41 5.94
C LEU A 76 0.64 -10.48 7.12
N GLY A 77 -0.26 -10.49 8.09
CA GLY A 77 -0.07 -9.84 9.39
C GLY A 77 0.24 -10.89 10.45
N ILE A 78 1.24 -10.62 11.30
CA ILE A 78 1.61 -11.45 12.46
C ILE A 78 1.66 -10.55 13.69
N GLU A 79 1.11 -11.00 14.81
CA GLU A 79 1.11 -10.25 16.06
C GLU A 79 1.25 -11.19 17.25
N TYR A 80 1.99 -10.77 18.28
CA TYR A 80 1.98 -11.47 19.57
C TYR A 80 0.67 -11.22 20.31
N CYS A 81 0.17 -12.24 21.00
CA CYS A 81 -1.14 -12.19 21.65
C CYS A 81 -1.12 -12.82 23.04
N ASN A 82 -2.20 -12.58 23.79
CA ASN A 82 -2.37 -13.02 25.17
C ASN A 82 -1.25 -12.53 26.10
N LEU A 83 -1.26 -11.21 26.33
CA LEU A 83 -0.25 -10.50 27.10
C LEU A 83 -0.29 -10.81 28.60
N SER A 84 -1.36 -11.41 29.13
CA SER A 84 -1.44 -11.79 30.54
C SER A 84 -0.32 -12.76 30.89
N VAL A 85 0.39 -12.51 32.00
CA VAL A 85 1.55 -13.34 32.39
C VAL A 85 1.18 -14.82 32.54
N CYS A 86 2.10 -15.71 32.12
CA CYS A 86 1.97 -17.12 32.45
C CYS A 86 2.28 -17.36 33.93
N ARG A 87 1.66 -18.39 34.51
CA ARG A 87 1.97 -18.87 35.87
C ARG A 87 3.04 -19.97 35.83
N TYR A 88 3.70 -20.17 36.96
CA TYR A 88 4.60 -21.31 37.18
C TYR A 88 3.93 -22.63 36.75
N PRO A 89 4.63 -23.57 36.07
CA PRO A 89 6.09 -23.65 35.88
C PRO A 89 6.64 -22.96 34.62
N ARG A 90 5.82 -22.24 33.88
CA ARG A 90 6.23 -21.58 32.63
C ARG A 90 6.97 -20.27 32.91
N GLN A 91 7.76 -19.81 31.94
CA GLN A 91 8.30 -18.45 31.94
C GLN A 91 7.14 -17.45 31.91
N SER A 92 7.21 -16.39 32.72
CA SER A 92 6.13 -15.41 32.84
C SER A 92 5.84 -14.68 31.53
N CYS A 93 6.89 -14.36 30.77
CA CYS A 93 6.83 -13.70 29.46
C CYS A 93 7.82 -14.35 28.47
N CYS A 94 7.47 -14.36 27.19
CA CYS A 94 8.29 -14.86 26.07
C CYS A 94 8.75 -13.74 25.13
N ASN A 95 9.52 -14.08 24.09
CA ASN A 95 9.86 -13.18 22.98
C ASN A 95 10.52 -11.85 23.41
N SER A 96 11.38 -11.92 24.42
CA SER A 96 12.09 -10.76 25.00
C SER A 96 11.18 -9.70 25.64
N MET A 97 9.93 -10.03 25.91
CA MET A 97 9.01 -9.17 26.67
C MET A 97 9.25 -9.28 28.17
N ARG A 98 8.89 -8.22 28.89
CA ARG A 98 9.04 -8.15 30.35
C ARG A 98 7.69 -7.95 31.02
N VAL A 99 7.62 -8.34 32.29
CA VAL A 99 6.45 -8.09 33.11
C VAL A 99 6.34 -6.59 33.37
N THR A 100 5.24 -6.00 32.94
CA THR A 100 4.82 -4.62 33.19
C THR A 100 3.44 -4.62 33.83
N THR A 101 2.97 -3.46 34.29
CA THR A 101 1.63 -3.28 34.84
C THR A 101 0.79 -2.45 33.88
N VAL A 102 -0.27 -3.04 33.32
CA VAL A 102 -1.22 -2.37 32.41
C VAL A 102 -2.59 -2.39 33.07
N ASN A 103 -3.20 -1.22 33.29
CA ASN A 103 -4.51 -1.11 33.96
C ASN A 103 -4.58 -1.86 35.31
N GLY A 104 -3.48 -1.85 36.08
CA GLY A 104 -3.39 -2.54 37.37
C GLY A 104 -3.22 -4.06 37.28
N GLN A 105 -3.04 -4.63 36.09
CA GLN A 105 -2.80 -6.06 35.88
C GLN A 105 -1.38 -6.31 35.34
N PHE A 106 -0.76 -7.42 35.77
CA PHE A 106 0.52 -7.85 35.22
C PHE A 106 0.36 -8.34 33.78
N ALA A 107 1.10 -7.74 32.86
CA ALA A 107 1.11 -8.07 31.45
C ALA A 107 2.55 -8.14 30.91
N CYS A 108 2.71 -8.78 29.76
CA CYS A 108 3.97 -8.87 29.04
C CYS A 108 3.97 -7.82 27.93
N GLN A 109 4.87 -6.86 28.01
CA GLN A 109 5.06 -5.86 26.96
C GLN A 109 6.55 -5.62 26.70
N THR A 110 6.83 -4.98 25.57
CA THR A 110 8.15 -4.44 25.27
C THR A 110 8.47 -3.31 26.25
N SER A 111 9.70 -3.25 26.75
CA SER A 111 10.15 -2.23 27.72
C SER A 111 10.00 -0.77 27.28
N THR A 112 9.57 -0.52 26.04
CA THR A 112 9.34 0.79 25.41
C THR A 112 7.89 1.28 25.48
N SER A 113 6.95 0.54 26.08
CA SER A 113 5.58 1.03 26.31
C SER A 113 5.54 1.99 27.50
N THR A 114 5.93 3.25 27.26
CA THR A 114 5.70 4.37 28.20
C THR A 114 4.44 5.11 27.79
#